data_AF-A0A3A5VVT9-F1
#
_entry.id   AF-A0A3A5VVT9-F1
#
_cell.length_a   1.000
_cell.length_b   1.000
_cell.length_c   1.000
_cell.angle_alpha   90.00
_cell.angle_beta   90.00
_cell.angle_gamma   90.00
#
_symmetry.space_group_name_H-M   'P 1'
#
loop_
_entity.id
_entity.type
_entity.pdbx_description
1 polymer ?
#
loop_
_entity_poly.entity_id
_entity_poly.type
_entity_poly.pdbx_seq_one_letter_code
_entity_poly.pdbx_strand_id
1 'polypeptide(L)'
;MGRSWHLLVAAIICLCSLSGCLGGAPLDYHYSAEDAEGAVSSEGIDDQLFNVTLTGQGATDMKFSSLVVVVTQDGASYRCLPEGEGGNCTVTQPSGSDDALWEEGETLTVSESGTDICGRTCILTFSINGPSGTQTTGPTVLTLN
;
A
#
# COMPACT_ATOMS: atom_id res chain seq x y z
N MET A 1 14.15 -37.58 -49.53
CA MET A 1 14.26 -36.39 -48.67
C MET A 1 12.86 -36.04 -48.17
N GLY A 2 12.61 -35.93 -46.86
CA GLY A 2 11.27 -35.48 -46.42
C GLY A 2 10.90 -35.76 -44.96
N ARG A 3 11.37 -36.85 -44.34
CA ARG A 3 10.91 -37.20 -42.98
C ARG A 3 11.73 -36.61 -41.83
N SER A 4 13.00 -36.25 -42.05
CA SER A 4 13.89 -35.65 -41.05
C SER A 4 13.74 -34.12 -40.93
N TRP A 5 13.20 -33.45 -41.96
CA TRP A 5 12.94 -32.01 -41.95
C TRP A 5 11.81 -31.62 -40.98
N HIS A 6 10.75 -32.43 -40.90
CA HIS A 6 9.60 -32.16 -40.03
C HIS A 6 9.90 -32.33 -38.53
N LEU A 7 10.86 -33.17 -38.16
CA LEU A 7 11.25 -33.37 -36.76
C LEU A 7 12.10 -32.21 -36.22
N LEU A 8 12.91 -31.56 -37.07
CA LEU A 8 13.69 -30.38 -36.70
C LEU A 8 12.82 -29.13 -36.56
N VAL A 9 11.76 -28.98 -37.37
CA VAL A 9 10.82 -27.84 -37.27
C VAL A 9 9.94 -27.94 -36.02
N ALA A 10 9.53 -29.14 -35.61
CA ALA A 10 8.73 -29.34 -34.39
C ALA A 10 9.52 -29.04 -33.10
N ALA A 11 10.83 -29.31 -33.08
CA ALA A 11 11.69 -29.01 -31.92
C ALA A 11 11.94 -27.50 -31.72
N ILE A 12 11.90 -26.71 -32.79
CA ILE A 12 12.13 -25.24 -32.74
C ILE A 12 10.86 -24.48 -32.32
N ILE A 13 9.67 -25.00 -32.62
CA ILE A 13 8.39 -24.36 -32.26
C ILE A 13 8.11 -24.45 -30.74
N CYS A 14 8.74 -25.38 -30.02
CA CYS A 14 8.57 -25.53 -28.57
C CYS A 14 9.40 -24.54 -27.72
N LEU A 15 10.38 -23.84 -28.33
CA LEU A 15 11.23 -22.88 -27.62
C LEU A 15 10.66 -21.46 -27.55
N CYS A 16 9.60 -21.15 -28.31
CA CYS A 16 9.01 -19.80 -28.34
C CYS A 16 7.80 -19.63 -27.41
N SER A 17 7.28 -20.71 -26.83
CA SER A 17 6.08 -20.65 -25.97
C SER A 17 6.38 -20.27 -24.51
N LEU A 18 7.65 -20.30 -24.10
CA LEU A 18 8.06 -19.97 -22.73
C LEU A 18 8.41 -18.48 -22.54
N SER A 19 8.49 -17.69 -23.62
CA SER A 19 8.81 -16.25 -23.53
C SER A 19 7.63 -15.39 -23.06
N GLY A 20 6.47 -15.99 -22.75
CA GLY A 20 5.25 -15.28 -22.37
C GLY A 20 5.06 -14.97 -20.88
N CYS A 21 6.03 -15.28 -20.00
CA CYS A 21 5.87 -15.10 -18.54
C CYS A 21 7.01 -14.32 -17.88
N LEU A 22 7.62 -13.37 -18.60
CA LEU A 22 8.62 -12.44 -18.04
C LEU A 22 8.02 -11.06 -17.69
N GLY A 23 6.70 -10.99 -17.46
CA GLY A 23 6.16 -9.94 -16.60
C GLY A 23 6.43 -10.38 -15.17
N GLY A 24 7.43 -9.79 -14.49
CA GLY A 24 7.75 -10.14 -13.11
C GLY A 24 6.49 -10.16 -12.26
N ALA A 25 6.37 -11.17 -11.38
CA ALA A 25 5.27 -11.20 -10.42
C ALA A 25 5.22 -9.87 -9.65
N PRO A 26 4.02 -9.34 -9.35
CA PRO A 26 3.92 -8.10 -8.59
C PRO A 26 4.66 -8.24 -7.26
N LEU A 27 5.30 -7.15 -6.83
CA LEU A 27 5.87 -7.09 -5.49
C LEU A 27 4.70 -7.01 -4.50
N ASP A 28 4.53 -8.02 -3.67
CA ASP A 28 3.44 -8.14 -2.70
C ASP A 28 3.91 -7.64 -1.33
N TYR A 29 3.25 -6.64 -0.78
CA TYR A 29 3.58 -6.02 0.50
C TYR A 29 2.47 -6.29 1.50
N HIS A 30 2.83 -6.75 2.68
CA HIS A 30 1.86 -7.03 3.72
C HIS A 30 1.98 -6.02 4.86
N TYR A 31 0.85 -5.53 5.36
CA TYR A 31 0.83 -4.60 6.48
C TYR A 31 -0.18 -5.00 7.54
N SER A 32 0.07 -4.51 8.74
CA SER A 32 -0.90 -4.47 9.85
C SER A 32 -1.33 -3.03 10.08
N ALA A 33 -2.49 -2.85 10.71
CA ALA A 33 -2.97 -1.52 11.05
C ALA A 33 -3.67 -1.55 12.40
N GLU A 34 -3.50 -0.47 13.14
CA GLU A 34 -4.08 -0.30 14.46
C GLU A 34 -4.53 1.15 14.65
N ASP A 35 -5.57 1.32 15.46
CA ASP A 35 -6.03 2.62 15.91
C ASP A 35 -4.88 3.38 16.60
N ALA A 36 -4.83 4.69 16.42
CA ALA A 36 -3.89 5.54 17.12
C ALA A 36 -4.33 5.65 18.59
N GLU A 37 -3.80 4.75 19.44
CA GLU A 37 -4.06 4.70 20.89
C GLU A 37 -4.25 6.10 21.53
N GLY A 38 -5.50 6.41 21.87
CA GLY A 38 -5.94 7.75 22.21
C GLY A 38 -7.41 7.91 21.80
N ALA A 39 -8.11 8.94 22.27
CA ALA A 39 -9.44 9.22 21.75
C ALA A 39 -9.28 9.71 20.31
N VAL A 40 -9.54 8.83 19.33
CA VAL A 40 -9.81 9.23 17.94
C VAL A 40 -11.17 9.89 17.98
N SER A 41 -11.17 11.19 18.30
CA SER A 41 -12.32 12.09 18.19
C SER A 41 -12.18 13.35 19.05
N SER A 42 -11.24 14.21 18.72
CA SER A 42 -11.64 15.62 18.77
C SER A 42 -12.53 15.89 17.56
N GLU A 43 -13.44 16.88 17.61
CA GLU A 43 -13.95 17.54 16.39
C GLU A 43 -12.81 18.36 15.71
N GLY A 44 -11.60 17.79 15.70
CA GLY A 44 -10.38 18.34 15.17
C GLY A 44 -10.32 18.13 13.67
N ILE A 45 -9.27 18.68 13.07
CA ILE A 45 -9.00 18.55 11.63
C ILE A 45 -7.54 18.15 11.37
N ASP A 46 -6.79 17.86 12.44
CA ASP A 46 -5.35 17.62 12.46
C ASP A 46 -4.99 16.47 13.43
N ASP A 47 -5.94 15.58 13.72
CA ASP A 47 -5.75 14.44 14.61
C ASP A 47 -5.23 13.19 13.88
N GLN A 48 -4.61 12.32 14.67
CA GLN A 48 -4.06 11.07 14.19
C GLN A 48 -5.18 10.02 14.09
N LEU A 49 -5.31 9.39 12.91
CA LEU A 49 -6.35 8.40 12.66
C LEU A 49 -5.90 6.99 13.02
N PHE A 50 -4.78 6.53 12.45
CA PHE A 50 -4.29 5.16 12.66
C PHE A 50 -2.82 5.03 12.28
N ASN A 51 -2.22 3.94 12.75
CA ASN A 51 -0.87 3.53 12.39
C ASN A 51 -0.91 2.31 11.48
N VAL A 52 0.01 2.25 10.52
CA VAL A 52 0.21 1.08 9.66
C VAL A 52 1.66 0.63 9.75
N THR A 53 1.87 -0.67 9.96
CA THR A 53 3.21 -1.23 10.10
C THR A 53 3.44 -2.26 9.03
N LEU A 54 4.54 -2.13 8.28
CA LEU A 54 4.91 -3.11 7.25
C LEU A 54 5.35 -4.39 7.94
N THR A 55 4.84 -5.51 7.46
CA THR A 55 5.12 -6.83 8.01
C THR A 55 6.04 -7.59 7.07
N GLY A 56 6.90 -8.46 7.59
CA GLY A 56 7.87 -9.24 6.81
C GLY A 56 7.29 -10.35 5.92
N GLN A 57 5.99 -10.28 5.59
CA GLN A 57 5.40 -11.16 4.60
C GLN A 57 5.54 -10.48 3.24
N GLY A 58 6.35 -11.04 2.33
CA GLY A 58 6.49 -10.55 0.96
C GLY A 58 7.69 -9.62 0.74
N ALA A 59 7.50 -8.54 -0.02
CA ALA A 59 8.47 -7.50 -0.28
C ALA A 59 8.62 -6.59 0.95
N THR A 60 9.84 -6.13 1.19
CA THR A 60 10.22 -5.50 2.46
C THR A 60 10.38 -3.99 2.37
N ASP A 61 10.59 -3.43 1.17
CA ASP A 61 10.98 -2.03 1.03
C ASP A 61 10.12 -1.34 -0.03
N MET A 62 9.23 -0.43 0.39
CA MET A 62 8.41 0.37 -0.52
C MET A 62 8.90 1.81 -0.57
N LYS A 63 8.97 2.43 -1.75
CA LYS A 63 9.29 3.86 -1.84
C LYS A 63 8.20 4.71 -1.17
N PHE A 64 8.53 5.34 -0.04
CA PHE A 64 7.57 6.09 0.78
C PHE A 64 6.89 7.20 -0.01
N SER A 65 7.66 7.96 -0.80
CA SER A 65 7.15 9.05 -1.65
C SER A 65 6.23 8.61 -2.80
N SER A 66 5.96 7.32 -2.97
CA SER A 66 5.07 6.78 -4.01
C SER A 66 3.81 6.13 -3.42
N LEU A 67 3.69 6.14 -2.10
CA LEU A 67 2.59 5.56 -1.37
C LEU A 67 1.39 6.51 -1.35
N VAL A 68 0.20 5.95 -1.53
CA VAL A 68 -1.06 6.67 -1.35
C VAL A 68 -1.97 5.85 -0.46
N VAL A 69 -2.33 6.38 0.71
CA VAL A 69 -3.39 5.78 1.52
C VAL A 69 -4.72 6.38 1.09
N VAL A 70 -5.68 5.54 0.74
CA VAL A 70 -7.04 5.97 0.45
C VAL A 70 -7.89 5.56 1.63
N VAL A 71 -8.41 6.54 2.36
CA VAL A 71 -9.35 6.37 3.47
C VAL A 71 -10.75 6.65 2.98
N THR A 72 -11.71 5.82 3.39
CA THR A 72 -13.12 5.98 3.09
C THR A 72 -13.92 5.92 4.37
N GLN A 73 -14.71 6.97 4.60
CA GLN A 73 -15.61 7.16 5.74
C GLN A 73 -16.99 7.54 5.20
N ASP A 74 -18.05 6.81 5.60
CA ASP A 74 -19.44 7.02 5.15
C ASP A 74 -19.63 7.23 3.62
N GLY A 75 -18.77 6.60 2.82
CA GLY A 75 -18.79 6.67 1.36
C GLY A 75 -18.02 7.86 0.74
N ALA A 76 -17.53 8.80 1.55
CA ALA A 76 -16.55 9.81 1.12
C ALA A 76 -15.14 9.20 1.10
N SER A 77 -14.33 9.55 0.11
CA SER A 77 -12.96 9.04 -0.04
C SER A 77 -11.93 10.18 0.01
N TYR A 78 -10.89 9.96 0.81
CA TYR A 78 -9.84 10.90 1.14
C TYR A 78 -8.50 10.30 0.77
N ARG A 79 -7.66 11.07 0.06
CA ARG A 79 -6.30 10.64 -0.30
C ARG A 79 -5.32 11.20 0.71
N CYS A 80 -4.71 10.33 1.49
CA CYS A 80 -3.60 10.69 2.36
C CYS A 80 -2.28 10.48 1.63
N LEU A 81 -1.45 11.51 1.63
CA LEU A 81 -0.16 11.53 0.94
C LEU A 81 0.97 11.78 1.93
N PRO A 82 2.21 11.39 1.59
CA PRO A 82 3.39 11.82 2.33
C PRO A 82 3.37 13.32 2.64
N GLU A 83 3.90 13.69 3.81
CA GLU A 83 3.96 15.09 4.24
C GLU A 83 4.55 16.02 3.17
N GLY A 84 3.92 17.17 2.98
CA GLY A 84 4.31 18.16 1.97
C GLY A 84 3.72 17.93 0.57
N GLU A 85 3.03 16.81 0.31
CA GLU A 85 2.42 16.54 -1.01
C GLU A 85 0.98 17.05 -1.17
N GLY A 86 0.34 17.57 -0.10
CA GLY A 86 -0.95 18.26 -0.17
C GLY A 86 -2.18 17.36 -0.35
N GLY A 87 -2.21 16.21 0.32
CA GLY A 87 -3.39 15.32 0.40
C GLY A 87 -4.54 15.88 1.26
N ASN A 88 -5.65 15.12 1.35
CA ASN A 88 -6.74 15.41 2.30
C ASN A 88 -6.35 15.14 3.76
N CYS A 89 -5.33 14.30 3.91
CA CYS A 89 -4.72 13.82 5.14
C CYS A 89 -3.23 13.62 4.83
N THR A 90 -2.44 13.47 5.88
CA THR A 90 -0.99 13.36 5.81
C THR A 90 -0.53 11.99 6.28
N VAL A 91 0.48 11.46 5.61
CA VAL A 91 1.21 10.26 6.02
C VAL A 91 2.61 10.69 6.45
N THR A 92 3.02 10.30 7.66
CA THR A 92 4.37 10.53 8.19
C THR A 92 5.02 9.20 8.55
N GLN A 93 6.35 9.18 8.58
CA GLN A 93 7.14 8.01 8.96
C GLN A 93 7.87 8.29 10.28
N PRO A 94 7.20 8.10 11.45
CA PRO A 94 7.79 8.43 12.75
C PRO A 94 8.96 7.52 13.16
N SER A 95 9.09 6.36 12.53
CA SER A 95 10.11 5.35 12.84
C SER A 95 10.84 4.94 11.59
N GLY A 96 12.13 4.65 11.73
CA GLY A 96 12.95 4.15 10.64
C GLY A 96 14.35 4.74 10.64
N SER A 97 15.11 4.41 9.60
CA SER A 97 16.44 4.98 9.39
C SER A 97 16.41 6.28 8.58
N ASP A 98 15.41 6.43 7.69
CA ASP A 98 15.19 7.59 6.83
C ASP A 98 13.73 7.66 6.33
N ASP A 99 13.39 8.70 5.55
CA ASP A 99 12.07 8.90 4.95
C ASP A 99 12.02 8.52 3.45
N ALA A 100 12.95 7.68 2.99
CA ALA A 100 13.04 7.28 1.58
C ALA A 100 12.23 6.00 1.30
N LEU A 101 12.31 5.04 2.22
CA LEU A 101 11.69 3.73 2.13
C LEU A 101 10.82 3.48 3.35
N TRP A 102 9.68 2.83 3.14
CA TRP A 102 8.92 2.17 4.18
C TRP A 102 9.39 0.71 4.24
N GLU A 103 10.10 0.38 5.31
CA GLU A 103 10.79 -0.90 5.52
C GLU A 103 10.05 -1.81 6.50
N GLU A 104 10.40 -3.11 6.52
CA GLU A 104 9.82 -4.08 7.43
C GLU A 104 9.96 -3.64 8.90
N GLY A 105 8.84 -3.63 9.62
CA GLY A 105 8.77 -3.25 11.03
C GLY A 105 8.68 -1.74 11.26
N GLU A 106 8.76 -0.92 10.20
CA GLU A 106 8.53 0.50 10.30
C GLU A 106 7.03 0.83 10.28
N THR A 107 6.67 1.83 11.05
CA THR A 107 5.32 2.34 11.17
C THR A 107 5.18 3.66 10.39
N LEU A 108 4.09 3.78 9.64
CA LEU A 108 3.58 5.04 9.12
C LEU A 108 2.39 5.48 9.95
N THR A 109 2.29 6.78 10.16
CA THR A 109 1.17 7.42 10.85
C THR A 109 0.32 8.17 9.82
N VAL A 110 -0.98 7.90 9.83
CA VAL A 110 -1.98 8.61 9.02
C VAL A 110 -2.73 9.58 9.90
N SER A 111 -2.71 10.86 9.55
CA SER A 111 -3.36 11.94 10.28
C SER A 111 -4.21 12.80 9.36
N GLU A 112 -5.26 13.41 9.91
CA GLU A 112 -5.99 14.47 9.26
C GLU A 112 -5.10 15.70 9.00
N SER A 113 -5.45 16.50 8.00
CA SER A 113 -4.76 17.75 7.71
C SER A 113 -5.72 18.75 7.07
N GLY A 114 -6.42 19.51 7.92
CA GLY A 114 -7.41 20.51 7.51
C GLY A 114 -8.77 19.95 7.06
N THR A 115 -9.01 18.64 7.20
CA THR A 115 -10.28 17.98 6.87
C THR A 115 -10.66 17.02 7.99
N ASP A 116 -11.83 17.23 8.62
CA ASP A 116 -12.45 16.29 9.55
C ASP A 116 -12.94 15.06 8.77
N ILE A 117 -12.23 13.95 8.93
CA ILE A 117 -12.52 12.61 8.38
C ILE A 117 -13.22 11.77 9.46
N CYS A 118 -12.82 11.89 10.73
CA CYS A 118 -13.32 11.08 11.85
C CYS A 118 -13.40 11.86 13.19
N GLY A 119 -14.24 12.90 13.27
CA GLY A 119 -14.41 13.69 14.51
C GLY A 119 -15.14 13.01 15.68
N ARG A 120 -15.53 11.74 15.56
CA ARG A 120 -16.18 10.88 16.58
C ARG A 120 -15.80 9.42 16.34
N THR A 121 -16.11 8.52 17.26
CA THR A 121 -16.03 7.06 17.02
C THR A 121 -16.61 6.71 15.63
N CYS A 122 -15.76 6.21 14.72
CA CYS A 122 -16.12 5.98 13.33
C CYS A 122 -15.55 4.65 12.82
N ILE A 123 -16.10 4.18 11.70
CA ILE A 123 -15.56 3.03 10.97
C ILE A 123 -14.89 3.57 9.71
N LEU A 124 -13.58 3.36 9.60
CA LEU A 124 -12.84 3.65 8.40
C LEU A 124 -12.67 2.37 7.59
N THR A 125 -12.85 2.48 6.29
CA THR A 125 -12.28 1.52 5.36
C THR A 125 -11.10 2.18 4.66
N PHE A 126 -10.01 1.46 4.42
CA PHE A 126 -8.85 2.05 3.76
C PHE A 126 -8.07 1.03 2.92
N SER A 127 -7.18 1.55 2.09
CA SER A 127 -6.23 0.79 1.30
C SER A 127 -4.93 1.57 1.13
N ILE A 128 -3.82 0.86 1.02
CA ILE A 128 -2.51 1.43 0.71
C ILE A 128 -2.18 1.08 -0.73
N ASN A 129 -1.85 2.08 -1.56
CA ASN A 129 -1.43 1.86 -2.93
C ASN A 129 0.04 2.23 -3.07
N GLY A 130 0.85 1.29 -3.56
CA GLY A 130 2.25 1.53 -3.88
C GLY A 130 2.47 1.92 -5.34
N PRO A 131 3.73 1.99 -5.81
CA PRO A 131 4.05 2.22 -7.20
C PRO A 131 3.49 1.11 -8.12
N SER A 132 3.45 1.39 -9.43
CA SER A 132 2.97 0.43 -10.43
C SER A 132 3.67 -0.93 -10.33
N GLY A 133 2.90 -2.01 -10.36
CA GLY A 133 3.42 -3.38 -10.23
C GLY A 133 3.57 -3.87 -8.78
N THR A 134 3.03 -3.11 -7.82
CA THR A 134 2.91 -3.56 -6.42
C THR A 134 1.50 -4.03 -6.11
N GLN A 135 1.41 -4.97 -5.17
CA GLN A 135 0.20 -5.40 -4.52
C GLN A 135 0.36 -5.14 -3.02
N THR A 136 -0.71 -4.76 -2.35
CA THR A 136 -0.72 -4.56 -0.91
C THR A 136 -1.81 -5.42 -0.28
N THR A 137 -1.48 -6.07 0.84
CA THR A 137 -2.34 -7.02 1.52
C THR A 137 -2.36 -6.70 3.01
N GLY A 138 -3.53 -6.45 3.59
CA GLY A 138 -3.64 -6.10 5.00
C GLY A 138 -5.10 -5.92 5.42
N PRO A 139 -5.35 -5.57 6.69
CA PRO A 139 -6.69 -5.16 7.12
C PRO A 139 -7.10 -3.91 6.35
N THR A 140 -8.36 -3.86 5.92
CA THR A 140 -8.93 -2.72 5.18
C THR A 140 -10.02 -2.00 5.95
N VAL A 141 -10.29 -2.41 7.20
CA VAL A 141 -11.34 -1.84 8.04
C VAL A 141 -10.80 -1.65 9.45
N LEU A 142 -10.98 -0.46 10.00
CA LEU A 142 -10.66 -0.12 11.38
C LEU A 142 -11.88 0.53 12.04
N THR A 143 -12.11 0.20 13.31
CA THR A 143 -13.02 0.95 14.18
C THR A 143 -12.17 1.83 15.07
N LEU A 144 -12.33 3.13 14.90
CA LEU A 144 -11.68 4.18 15.65
C LEU A 144 -12.59 4.54 16.83
N ASN A 145 -12.07 4.49 18.07
CA ASN A 145 -12.86 4.71 19.29
C ASN A 145 -12.72 6.09 19.97
#